data_AF-A0A0S3S8Y2-F1
#
_entry.id   AF-A0A0S3S8Y2-F1
#
_cell.length_a   1.000
_cell.length_b   1.000
_cell.length_c   1.000
_cell.angle_alpha   90.00
_cell.angle_beta   90.00
_cell.angle_gamma   90.00
#
_symmetry.space_group_name_H-M   'P 1'
#
loop_
_entity.id
_entity.type
_entity.pdbx_description
1 polymer ?
#
loop_
_entity_poly.entity_id
_entity_poly.type
_entity_poly.pdbx_seq_one_letter_code
_entity_poly.pdbx_strand_id
1 'polypeptide(L)'
;MYITENGYSSPPKPDMTINDLLQDFKRVDYHKAYLAALLRAIRKGADVRGYMIWSLMDNFEWASGYEVKYGLYYVDRDTLERIPKLSVQWFSSFLNNTTNTYEQDLSEQYVRSQDAMTAGFKVI
;
A
#
# COMPACT_ATOMS: atom_id res chain seq x y z
N MET A 1 -15.30 -8.07 9.66
CA MET A 1 -15.33 -7.38 8.35
C MET A 1 -13.97 -7.51 7.67
N TYR A 2 -13.93 -7.48 6.34
CA TYR A 2 -12.69 -7.38 5.55
C TYR A 2 -12.73 -6.11 4.71
N ILE A 3 -11.60 -5.41 4.61
CA ILE A 3 -11.40 -4.38 3.58
C ILE A 3 -10.91 -5.12 2.34
N THR A 4 -11.81 -5.38 1.41
CA THR A 4 -11.55 -6.23 0.24
C THR A 4 -10.81 -5.51 -0.88
N GLU A 5 -10.80 -4.18 -0.86
CA GLU A 5 -10.14 -3.37 -1.87
C GLU A 5 -9.77 -1.99 -1.32
N ASN A 6 -8.51 -1.60 -1.44
CA ASN A 6 -8.09 -0.23 -1.24
C ASN A 6 -6.80 0.04 -2.03
N GLY A 7 -6.78 1.09 -2.83
CA GLY A 7 -5.70 1.33 -3.78
C GLY A 7 -5.53 2.80 -4.14
N TYR A 8 -4.35 3.13 -4.65
CA TYR A 8 -4.02 4.46 -5.16
C TYR A 8 -3.36 4.36 -6.53
N SER A 9 -3.84 5.15 -7.49
CA SER A 9 -3.15 5.43 -8.75
C SER A 9 -2.78 6.90 -8.78
N SER A 10 -1.56 7.20 -9.19
CA SER A 10 -1.16 8.58 -9.47
C SER A 10 -2.00 9.14 -10.62
N PRO A 11 -2.38 10.43 -10.58
CA PRO A 11 -2.99 11.09 -11.71
C PRO A 11 -2.07 11.03 -12.94
N PRO A 12 -2.61 10.83 -14.14
CA PRO A 12 -1.81 10.79 -15.36
C PRO A 12 -1.09 12.13 -15.58
N LYS A 13 0.16 12.06 -16.03
CA LYS A 13 0.94 13.23 -16.44
C LYS A 13 1.53 12.99 -17.83
N PRO A 14 1.53 14.01 -18.72
CA PRO A 14 2.00 13.85 -20.11
C PRO A 14 3.45 13.39 -20.24
N ASP A 15 4.27 13.71 -19.25
CA ASP A 15 5.72 13.51 -19.20
C ASP A 15 6.15 12.46 -18.16
N MET A 16 5.22 11.62 -17.70
CA MET A 16 5.51 10.62 -16.68
C MET A 16 6.50 9.57 -17.21
N THR A 17 7.64 9.46 -16.55
CA THR A 17 8.65 8.45 -16.87
C THR A 17 8.37 7.14 -16.12
N ILE A 18 9.01 6.04 -16.56
CA ILE A 18 9.00 4.78 -15.79
C ILE A 18 9.57 5.01 -14.38
N ASN A 19 10.62 5.82 -14.24
CA ASN A 19 11.18 6.12 -12.93
C ASN A 19 10.17 6.81 -12.01
N ASP A 20 9.32 7.71 -12.53
CA ASP A 20 8.25 8.34 -11.75
C ASP A 20 7.19 7.32 -11.30
N LEU A 21 6.90 6.31 -12.13
CA LEU A 21 5.98 5.23 -11.79
C LEU A 21 6.56 4.29 -10.73
N LEU A 22 7.88 4.05 -10.76
CA LEU A 22 8.57 3.19 -9.80
C LEU A 22 8.77 3.90 -8.45
N GLN A 23 8.97 5.22 -8.44
CA GLN A 23 9.11 6.06 -7.25
C GLN A 23 7.75 6.56 -6.73
N ASP A 24 6.86 5.61 -6.41
CA ASP A 24 5.45 5.85 -6.09
C ASP A 24 5.20 6.25 -4.61
N PHE A 25 5.93 7.23 -4.10
CA PHE A 25 5.83 7.71 -2.70
C PHE A 25 4.39 7.99 -2.26
N LYS A 26 3.57 8.59 -3.13
CA LYS A 26 2.16 8.89 -2.81
C LYS A 26 1.32 7.64 -2.54
N ARG A 27 1.63 6.50 -3.17
CA ARG A 27 0.97 5.22 -2.87
C ARG A 27 1.33 4.76 -1.47
N VAL A 28 2.59 4.86 -1.08
CA VAL A 28 3.06 4.56 0.28
C VAL A 28 2.32 5.43 1.31
N ASP A 29 2.28 6.74 1.08
CA ASP A 29 1.62 7.68 2.00
C ASP A 29 0.12 7.41 2.11
N TYR A 30 -0.53 7.10 0.98
CA TYR A 30 -1.94 6.70 0.95
C TYR A 30 -2.20 5.48 1.84
N HIS A 31 -1.44 4.40 1.66
CA HIS A 31 -1.64 3.17 2.45
C HIS A 31 -1.28 3.36 3.93
N LYS A 32 -0.22 4.12 4.24
CA LYS A 32 0.10 4.49 5.64
C LYS A 32 -1.08 5.19 6.31
N ALA A 33 -1.68 6.17 5.64
CA ALA A 33 -2.80 6.93 6.18
C ALA A 33 -4.04 6.05 6.42
N TYR A 34 -4.38 5.18 5.46
CA TYR A 34 -5.54 4.28 5.56
C TYR A 34 -5.33 3.19 6.61
N LEU A 35 -4.15 2.59 6.69
CA LEU A 35 -3.83 1.60 7.73
C LEU A 35 -3.84 2.23 9.13
N ALA A 36 -3.34 3.47 9.28
CA ALA A 36 -3.43 4.19 10.54
C ALA A 36 -4.88 4.50 10.95
N ALA A 37 -5.74 4.88 9.99
CA ALA A 37 -7.16 5.07 10.23
C ALA A 37 -7.87 3.76 10.61
N LEU A 38 -7.56 2.68 9.90
CA LEU A 38 -8.08 1.35 10.17
C LEU A 38 -7.70 0.87 11.58
N LEU A 39 -6.45 1.07 11.98
CA LEU A 39 -5.98 0.77 13.33
C LEU A 39 -6.77 1.56 14.39
N ARG A 40 -7.06 2.85 14.16
CA ARG A 40 -7.91 3.64 15.06
C ARG A 40 -9.32 3.07 15.15
N ALA A 41 -9.89 2.58 14.06
CA ALA A 41 -11.22 1.97 14.05
C ALA A 41 -11.23 0.64 14.84
N ILE A 42 -10.23 -0.21 14.61
CA ILE A 42 -10.06 -1.48 15.35
C ILE A 42 -9.97 -1.22 16.85
N ARG A 43 -9.16 -0.23 17.28
CA ARG A 43 -9.04 0.18 18.69
C ARG A 43 -10.34 0.72 19.29
N LYS A 44 -11.29 1.17 18.48
CA LYS A 44 -12.63 1.62 18.90
C LYS A 44 -13.67 0.49 18.87
N GLY A 45 -13.25 -0.76 18.64
CA GLY A 45 -14.11 -1.94 18.68
C GLY A 45 -14.58 -2.44 17.32
N ALA A 46 -14.10 -1.88 16.19
CA ALA A 46 -14.43 -2.42 14.88
C ALA A 46 -13.78 -3.80 14.68
N ASP A 47 -14.58 -4.83 14.41
CA ASP A 47 -14.07 -6.16 14.08
C ASP A 47 -13.61 -6.22 12.60
N VAL A 48 -12.33 -5.90 12.36
CA VAL A 48 -11.70 -6.04 11.04
C VAL A 48 -10.67 -7.17 11.05
N ARG A 49 -10.83 -8.09 10.10
CA ARG A 49 -10.07 -9.34 9.99
C ARG A 49 -9.04 -9.31 8.86
N GLY A 50 -9.17 -8.37 7.93
CA GLY A 50 -8.07 -8.10 7.02
C GLY A 50 -8.24 -6.93 6.07
N TYR A 51 -7.17 -6.67 5.35
CA TYR A 51 -7.01 -5.55 4.42
C TYR A 51 -6.29 -6.04 3.16
N MET A 52 -6.92 -5.83 2.01
CA MET A 52 -6.44 -6.24 0.69
C MET A 52 -6.09 -5.00 -0.12
N ILE A 53 -4.84 -4.93 -0.56
CA ILE A 53 -4.35 -3.85 -1.40
C ILE A 53 -4.79 -4.08 -2.85
N TRP A 54 -5.36 -3.05 -3.46
CA TRP A 54 -5.58 -3.03 -4.90
C TRP A 54 -4.46 -2.23 -5.56
N SER A 55 -3.54 -2.88 -6.28
CA SER A 55 -3.48 -4.32 -6.59
C SER A 55 -2.06 -4.86 -6.43
N LEU A 56 -1.88 -6.18 -6.52
CA LEU A 56 -0.54 -6.76 -6.53
C LEU A 56 0.30 -6.19 -7.70
N MET A 57 -0.23 -6.21 -8.91
CA MET A 57 0.46 -5.69 -10.11
C MET A 57 -0.47 -4.83 -10.95
N ASP A 58 0.10 -3.96 -11.77
CA ASP A 58 -0.65 -3.17 -12.74
C ASP A 58 -1.43 -4.12 -13.65
N ASN A 59 -2.72 -3.85 -13.80
CA ASN A 59 -3.67 -4.74 -14.46
C ASN A 59 -4.57 -3.96 -15.43
N PHE A 60 -5.59 -4.62 -15.99
CA PHE A 60 -6.56 -3.99 -16.87
C PHE A 60 -7.71 -3.39 -16.05
N GLU A 61 -7.76 -2.06 -16.00
CA GLU A 61 -8.71 -1.27 -15.20
C GLU A 61 -9.94 -0.87 -16.03
N TRP A 62 -10.66 -1.87 -16.53
CA TRP A 62 -11.96 -1.73 -17.20
C TRP A 62 -11.96 -0.71 -18.34
N ALA A 63 -12.78 0.33 -18.25
CA ALA A 63 -12.88 1.39 -19.26
C ALA A 63 -11.58 2.19 -19.42
N SER A 64 -10.70 2.20 -18.42
CA SER A 64 -9.40 2.87 -18.47
C SER A 64 -8.31 2.00 -19.10
N GLY A 65 -8.62 0.75 -19.45
CA GLY A 65 -7.66 -0.19 -19.98
C GLY A 65 -6.41 -0.28 -19.10
N TYR A 66 -5.23 -0.09 -19.70
CA TYR A 66 -3.96 -0.14 -18.97
C TYR A 66 -3.42 1.25 -18.61
N GLU A 67 -4.19 2.33 -18.75
CA GLU A 67 -3.66 3.68 -18.47
C GLU A 67 -3.46 3.92 -16.96
N VAL A 68 -4.36 3.39 -16.15
CA VAL A 68 -4.35 3.52 -14.68
C VAL A 68 -3.48 2.43 -14.06
N LYS A 69 -2.69 2.80 -13.04
CA LYS A 69 -1.64 1.95 -12.47
C LYS A 69 -1.80 1.82 -10.96
N TYR A 70 -2.61 0.88 -10.50
CA TYR A 70 -2.82 0.61 -9.07
C TYR A 70 -1.79 -0.32 -8.43
N GLY A 71 -1.05 -1.08 -9.25
CA GLY A 71 -0.22 -2.18 -8.79
C GLY A 71 0.95 -1.77 -7.92
N LEU A 72 1.35 -2.64 -7.00
CA LEU A 72 2.66 -2.59 -6.33
C LEU A 72 3.82 -2.94 -7.28
N TYR A 73 3.54 -3.71 -8.34
CA TYR A 73 4.46 -3.97 -9.44
C TYR A 73 4.01 -3.24 -10.71
N TYR A 74 4.96 -2.60 -11.37
CA TYR A 74 4.80 -2.17 -12.76
C TYR A 74 4.90 -3.38 -13.68
N VAL A 75 4.07 -3.43 -14.73
CA VAL A 75 4.12 -4.48 -15.75
C VAL A 75 4.51 -3.84 -17.07
N ASP A 76 5.69 -4.20 -17.57
CA ASP A 76 6.06 -3.90 -18.96
C ASP A 76 5.16 -4.72 -19.89
N ARG A 77 4.46 -4.06 -20.82
CA ARG A 77 3.46 -4.73 -21.66
C ARG A 77 4.05 -5.42 -22.88
N ASP A 78 5.28 -5.08 -23.26
CA ASP A 78 5.97 -5.69 -24.39
C ASP A 78 6.68 -6.96 -23.94
N THR A 79 7.29 -6.92 -22.74
CA THR A 79 8.08 -8.05 -22.20
C THR A 79 7.35 -8.88 -21.15
N LEU A 80 6.26 -8.35 -20.57
CA LEU A 80 5.57 -8.89 -19.40
C LEU A 80 6.44 -8.95 -18.14
N GLU A 81 7.54 -8.21 -18.08
CA GLU A 81 8.35 -8.12 -16.87
C GLU A 81 7.59 -7.41 -15.75
N ARG A 82 7.75 -7.90 -14.51
CA ARG A 82 7.16 -7.30 -13.31
C ARG A 82 8.26 -6.56 -12.55
N ILE A 83 8.22 -5.24 -12.60
CA ILE A 83 9.23 -4.38 -12.00
C ILE A 83 8.69 -3.86 -10.66
N PRO A 84 9.38 -4.12 -9.53
CA PRO A 84 8.91 -3.69 -8.21
C PRO A 84 8.92 -2.17 -8.11
N LYS A 85 7.82 -1.57 -7.64
CA LYS A 85 7.79 -0.16 -7.25
C LYS A 85 8.28 0.01 -5.81
N LEU A 86 8.55 1.25 -5.39
CA LEU A 86 8.92 1.56 -4.01
C LEU A 86 7.87 1.03 -3.01
N SER A 87 6.59 1.11 -3.36
CA SER A 87 5.49 0.65 -2.52
C SER A 87 5.54 -0.85 -2.18
N VAL A 88 6.01 -1.73 -3.07
CA VAL A 88 6.14 -3.16 -2.71
C VAL A 88 7.24 -3.38 -1.69
N GLN A 89 8.34 -2.63 -1.80
CA GLN A 89 9.44 -2.69 -0.83
C GLN A 89 8.96 -2.23 0.54
N TRP A 90 8.25 -1.10 0.60
CA TRP A 90 7.64 -0.62 1.83
C TRP A 90 6.60 -1.61 2.40
N PHE A 91 5.68 -2.10 1.58
CA PHE A 91 4.60 -2.98 2.03
C PHE A 91 5.16 -4.31 2.54
N SER A 92 6.17 -4.88 1.87
CA SER A 92 6.89 -6.06 2.33
C SER A 92 7.58 -5.82 3.68
N SER A 93 8.27 -4.69 3.84
CA SER A 93 8.91 -4.33 5.11
C SER A 93 7.91 -4.11 6.24
N PHE A 94 6.75 -3.51 5.94
CA PHE A 94 5.65 -3.34 6.87
C PHE A 94 5.08 -4.70 7.33
N LEU A 95 4.81 -5.61 6.40
CA LEU A 95 4.31 -6.95 6.70
C LEU A 95 5.29 -7.79 7.52
N ASN A 96 6.59 -7.67 7.23
CA ASN A 96 7.64 -8.41 7.92
C ASN A 96 8.11 -7.74 9.21
N ASN A 97 7.56 -6.56 9.55
CA ASN A 97 8.02 -5.74 10.67
C ASN A 97 9.53 -5.42 10.63
N THR A 98 10.09 -5.26 9.42
CA THR A 98 11.50 -4.94 9.15
C THR A 98 11.70 -3.48 8.72
N THR A 99 10.64 -2.67 8.75
CA THR A 99 10.73 -1.24 8.47
C THR A 99 11.68 -0.59 9.48
N ASN A 100 12.91 -0.28 9.04
CA ASN A 100 13.89 0.44 9.84
C ASN A 100 13.30 1.81 10.21
N THR A 101 12.86 1.94 11.46
CA THR A 101 12.44 3.20 12.07
C THR A 101 13.66 4.06 12.33
N TYR A 102 14.22 4.65 11.28
CA TYR A 102 15.22 5.71 11.42
C TYR A 102 14.68 6.97 10.77
N GLU A 103 14.38 7.91 11.67
CA GLU A 103 13.96 9.32 11.53
C GLU A 103 12.46 9.63 11.42
N GLN A 104 11.90 9.90 12.62
CA GLN A 104 11.00 11.01 13.02
C GLN A 104 9.74 11.22 12.14
N ASP A 105 8.52 10.96 12.63
CA ASP A 105 7.89 11.76 13.69
C ASP A 105 6.66 11.02 14.29
N LEU A 106 6.25 11.38 15.52
CA LEU A 106 5.17 10.82 16.37
C LEU A 106 5.59 9.74 17.39
N SER A 107 6.48 10.13 18.30
CA SER A 107 6.97 9.38 19.47
C SER A 107 5.93 8.96 20.52
N GLU A 108 4.63 9.14 20.31
CA GLU A 108 3.58 8.63 21.22
C GLU A 108 2.61 7.63 20.55
N GLN A 109 2.56 7.55 19.22
CA GLN A 109 1.54 6.76 18.53
C GLN A 109 2.00 5.32 18.19
N TYR A 110 3.32 5.13 18.08
CA TYR A 110 3.97 3.86 17.74
C TYR A 110 3.99 2.85 18.90
N VAL A 111 4.15 3.33 20.15
CA VAL A 111 4.11 2.45 21.33
C VAL A 111 2.76 1.75 21.48
N ARG A 112 1.67 2.35 20.99
CA ARG A 112 0.34 1.74 21.00
C ARG A 112 0.10 0.74 19.85
N SER A 113 0.89 0.75 18.77
CA SER A 113 0.64 -0.10 17.58
C SER A 113 1.14 -1.53 17.72
N GLN A 114 2.07 -1.80 18.64
CA GLN A 114 2.50 -3.19 18.90
C GLN A 114 1.38 -4.08 19.46
N ASP A 115 0.38 -3.52 20.14
CA ASP A 115 -0.76 -4.31 20.65
C ASP A 115 -1.73 -4.78 19.56
N ALA A 116 -1.64 -4.25 18.33
CA ALA A 116 -2.57 -4.57 17.25
C ALA A 116 -2.21 -5.86 16.49
N MET A 117 -0.94 -6.24 16.46
CA MET A 117 -0.49 -7.51 15.88
C MET A 117 -0.94 -8.72 16.72
N THR A 118 -1.33 -8.48 17.97
CA THR A 118 -1.82 -9.50 18.92
C THR A 118 -3.34 -9.76 18.80
N ALA A 119 -4.07 -9.05 17.91
CA ALA A 119 -5.53 -9.10 17.81
C ALA A 119 -6.10 -9.92 16.62
N GLY A 120 -5.25 -10.68 15.90
CA GLY A 120 -5.72 -11.53 14.79
C GLY A 120 -6.09 -10.80 13.50
N PHE A 121 -5.67 -9.54 13.33
CA PHE A 121 -5.76 -8.77 12.09
C PHE A 121 -4.69 -9.24 11.09
N LYS A 122 -5.08 -9.56 9.85
CA LYS A 122 -4.16 -9.97 8.77
C LYS A 122 -4.19 -8.99 7.61
N VAL A 123 -3.03 -8.52 7.18
CA VAL A 123 -2.90 -7.83 5.89
C VAL A 123 -2.56 -8.89 4.85
N ILE A 124 -3.34 -8.95 3.76
CA ILE A 124 -3.28 -9.97 2.71
C ILE A 124 -3.00 -9.30 1.38
#